data_AF-A0A821ESY9-F1
#
_entry.id   AF-A0A821ESY9-F1
#
_cell.length_a   1.000
_cell.length_b   1.000
_cell.length_c   1.000
_cell.angle_alpha   90.00
_cell.angle_beta   90.00
_cell.angle_gamma   90.00
#
_symmetry.space_group_name_H-M   'P 1'
#
loop_
_entity.id
_entity.type
_entity.pdbx_description
1 polymer ?
#
loop_
_entity_poly.entity_id
_entity_poly.type
_entity_poly.pdbx_seq_one_letter_code
_entity_poly.pdbx_strand_id
1 'polypeptide(L)'
;MNTDFVFGSDWCTKNAARIDYEKSQVSIRSSCGRIFIPYHKSIECLTLDVKSINVIHIPPRESYTVQAKVEISSADTVYFSPVDPIQTEKSIVMSPSLLHINNYTTYLEVYNPHDYTYILPMNTVLGRVTHTPYEMHSCFLFDTFRETSSLSPQHHIFNTIEVETKPSATSN
;
A
#
# COMPACT_ATOMS: atom_id res chain seq x y z
N MET A 1 -18.40 -0.99 -20.06
CA MET A 1 -18.08 -0.10 -18.93
C MET A 1 -17.79 -1.00 -17.75
N ASN A 2 -16.55 -1.01 -17.26
CA ASN A 2 -16.23 -1.64 -15.99
C ASN A 2 -16.48 -0.62 -14.89
N THR A 3 -17.24 -1.01 -13.88
CA THR A 3 -17.43 -0.23 -12.66
C THR A 3 -16.48 -0.79 -11.63
N ASP A 4 -15.54 0.02 -11.19
CA ASP A 4 -14.60 -0.36 -10.14
C ASP A 4 -15.21 -0.10 -8.76
N PHE A 5 -14.92 -1.00 -7.82
CA PHE A 5 -15.40 -0.92 -6.44
C PHE A 5 -14.22 -0.87 -5.49
N VAL A 6 -14.21 0.13 -4.60
CA VAL A 6 -13.22 0.26 -3.53
C VAL A 6 -13.84 -0.19 -2.22
N PHE A 7 -13.26 -1.21 -1.61
CA PHE A 7 -13.69 -1.70 -0.30
C PHE A 7 -12.86 -1.03 0.80
N GLY A 8 -13.53 -0.24 1.64
CA GLY A 8 -12.92 0.40 2.80
C GLY A 8 -12.52 -0.59 3.90
N SER A 9 -11.69 -0.13 4.83
CA SER A 9 -11.23 -0.90 5.99
C SER A 9 -12.38 -1.29 6.93
N ASP A 10 -13.42 -0.46 7.00
CA ASP A 10 -14.68 -0.69 7.69
C ASP A 10 -15.41 -1.92 7.14
N TRP A 11 -15.58 -1.98 5.81
CA TRP A 11 -16.20 -3.12 5.13
C TRP A 11 -15.37 -4.39 5.30
N CYS A 12 -14.04 -4.27 5.18
CA CYS A 12 -13.14 -5.41 5.35
C CYS A 12 -13.23 -5.99 6.77
N THR A 13 -13.28 -5.12 7.78
CA THR A 13 -13.41 -5.54 9.18
C THR A 13 -14.75 -6.23 9.42
N LYS A 14 -15.85 -5.63 8.96
CA LYS A 14 -17.21 -6.17 9.12
C LYS A 14 -17.36 -7.56 8.50
N ASN A 15 -16.73 -7.80 7.35
CA ASN A 15 -16.84 -9.06 6.61
C ASN A 15 -15.68 -10.04 6.89
N ALA A 16 -14.84 -9.74 7.89
CA ALA A 16 -13.65 -10.51 8.24
C ALA A 16 -12.79 -10.84 7.00
N ALA A 17 -12.68 -9.89 6.09
CA ALA A 17 -11.89 -10.02 4.88
C ALA A 17 -10.42 -10.16 5.26
N ARG A 18 -9.73 -11.12 4.64
CA ARG A 18 -8.29 -11.32 4.81
C ARG A 18 -7.61 -11.38 3.46
N ILE A 19 -6.59 -10.57 3.29
CA ILE A 19 -5.72 -10.59 2.12
C ILE A 19 -4.59 -11.57 2.43
N ASP A 20 -4.54 -12.69 1.71
CA ASP A 20 -3.43 -13.65 1.76
C ASP A 20 -2.50 -13.31 0.59
N TYR A 21 -1.46 -12.53 0.91
CA TYR A 21 -0.53 -12.03 -0.09
C TYR A 21 0.25 -13.16 -0.75
N GLU A 22 0.67 -14.17 0.00
CA GLU A 22 1.43 -15.31 -0.54
C GLU A 22 0.62 -16.05 -1.60
N LYS A 23 -0.66 -16.30 -1.31
CA LYS A 23 -1.57 -17.02 -2.22
C LYS A 23 -2.25 -16.13 -3.25
N SER A 24 -1.98 -14.82 -3.25
CA SER A 24 -2.60 -13.85 -4.16
C SER A 24 -4.12 -13.94 -4.16
N GLN A 25 -4.73 -13.97 -2.96
CA GLN A 25 -6.17 -14.11 -2.82
C GLN A 25 -6.72 -13.26 -1.67
N VAL A 26 -7.95 -12.78 -1.83
CA VAL A 26 -8.75 -12.23 -0.74
C VAL A 26 -9.73 -13.30 -0.29
N SER A 27 -9.82 -13.51 1.02
CA SER A 27 -10.82 -14.41 1.61
C SER A 27 -11.85 -13.63 2.40
N ILE A 28 -13.13 -13.91 2.21
CA ILE A 28 -14.24 -13.21 2.87
C ILE A 28 -15.08 -14.26 3.61
N ARG A 29 -15.56 -13.91 4.82
CA ARG A 29 -16.48 -14.78 5.55
C ARG A 29 -17.89 -14.63 4.98
N SER A 30 -18.51 -15.75 4.64
CA SER A 30 -19.90 -15.87 4.20
C SER A 30 -20.67 -16.77 5.15
N SER A 31 -22.01 -16.74 5.08
CA SER A 31 -22.90 -17.65 5.81
C SER A 31 -22.63 -19.12 5.50
N CYS A 32 -22.14 -19.41 4.28
CA CYS A 32 -21.89 -20.77 3.80
C CYS A 32 -20.42 -21.21 3.95
N GLY A 33 -19.57 -20.41 4.60
CA GLY A 33 -18.13 -20.69 4.76
C GLY A 33 -17.25 -19.53 4.35
N ARG A 34 -16.15 -19.81 3.64
CA ARG A 34 -15.19 -18.79 3.23
C ARG A 34 -15.12 -18.72 1.70
N ILE A 35 -15.33 -17.54 1.15
CA ILE A 35 -15.17 -17.26 -0.28
C ILE A 35 -13.72 -16.86 -0.50
N PHE A 36 -13.08 -17.40 -1.53
CA PHE A 36 -11.72 -17.04 -1.94
C PHE A 36 -11.76 -16.41 -3.32
N ILE A 37 -11.33 -15.16 -3.40
CA ILE A 37 -11.28 -14.37 -4.63
C ILE A 37 -9.81 -14.27 -5.01
N PRO A 38 -9.35 -14.97 -6.06
CA PRO A 38 -7.99 -14.78 -6.54
C PRO A 38 -7.84 -13.37 -7.11
N TYR A 39 -6.69 -12.76 -6.88
CA TYR A 39 -6.30 -11.54 -7.57
C TYR A 39 -4.97 -11.78 -8.27
N HIS A 40 -4.80 -11.16 -9.44
CA HIS A 40 -3.48 -11.11 -10.05
C HIS A 40 -2.63 -10.12 -9.25
N LYS A 41 -1.44 -10.57 -8.83
CA LYS A 41 -0.39 -9.66 -8.34
C LYS A 41 0.03 -8.76 -9.50
N SER A 42 -0.72 -7.68 -9.67
CA SER A 42 -0.46 -6.62 -10.63
C SER A 42 0.50 -5.62 -10.02
N ILE A 43 1.71 -6.03 -9.65
CA ILE A 43 2.68 -5.01 -9.32
C ILE A 43 4.08 -5.50 -9.65
N GLU A 44 4.55 -5.12 -10.84
CA GLU A 44 5.95 -4.74 -10.98
C GLU A 44 6.18 -3.53 -10.05
N CYS A 45 6.31 -3.81 -8.76
CA CYS A 45 6.70 -2.81 -7.76
C CYS A 45 8.11 -2.38 -8.11
N LEU A 46 8.24 -1.18 -8.68
CA LEU A 46 9.56 -0.62 -8.89
C LEU A 46 10.08 -0.19 -7.52
N THR A 47 11.01 -0.99 -6.98
CA THR A 47 11.69 -0.68 -5.73
C THR A 47 13.01 0.01 -6.07
N LEU A 48 13.16 1.25 -5.63
CA LEU A 48 14.34 2.07 -5.94
C LEU A 48 15.03 2.50 -4.66
N ASP A 49 16.36 2.49 -4.66
CA ASP A 49 17.13 3.03 -3.56
C ASP A 49 16.98 4.56 -3.47
N VAL A 50 16.92 5.05 -2.24
CA VAL A 50 16.98 6.47 -1.92
C VAL A 50 18.36 6.77 -1.36
N LYS A 51 19.11 7.68 -2.00
CA LYS A 51 20.52 7.96 -1.66
C LYS A 51 20.71 9.40 -1.21
N SER A 52 21.61 9.65 -0.26
CA SER A 52 22.00 11.03 0.10
C SER A 52 22.69 11.72 -1.09
N ILE A 53 22.34 12.99 -1.34
CA ILE A 53 22.92 13.78 -2.44
C ILE A 53 24.29 14.35 -2.06
N ASN A 54 24.46 14.74 -0.80
CA ASN A 54 25.66 15.40 -0.30
C ASN A 54 26.13 14.71 0.98
N VAL A 55 27.29 15.12 1.47
CA VAL A 55 27.69 14.87 2.86
C VAL A 55 26.82 15.72 3.77
N ILE A 56 26.21 15.12 4.79
CA ILE A 56 25.27 15.79 5.69
C ILE A 56 25.75 15.66 7.13
N HIS A 57 25.80 16.79 7.82
CA HIS A 57 26.11 16.86 9.24
C HIS A 57 24.81 16.96 10.01
N ILE A 58 24.48 15.92 10.78
CA ILE A 58 23.25 15.86 11.56
C ILE A 58 23.61 16.16 13.01
N PRO A 59 23.16 17.30 13.58
CA PRO A 59 23.48 17.69 14.95
C PRO A 59 23.05 16.62 15.96
N PRO A 60 23.70 16.55 17.14
CA PRO A 60 23.31 15.61 18.18
C PRO A 60 21.90 15.88 18.69
N ARG A 61 21.12 14.82 18.92
CA ARG A 61 19.77 14.86 19.50
C ARG A 61 18.75 15.72 18.72
N GLU A 62 18.98 15.96 17.44
CA GLU A 62 18.10 16.76 16.60
C GLU A 62 17.58 15.98 15.39
N SER A 63 16.37 16.37 14.95
CA SER A 63 15.84 16.00 13.63
C SER A 63 16.41 16.94 12.57
N TYR A 64 16.73 16.40 11.41
CA TYR A 64 17.23 17.16 10.27
C TYR A 64 16.53 16.71 8.98
N THR A 65 16.20 17.66 8.11
CA THR A 65 15.62 17.35 6.79
C THR A 65 16.72 17.14 5.77
N VAL A 66 16.81 15.93 5.25
CA VAL A 66 17.77 15.49 4.24
C VAL A 66 17.14 15.52 2.87
N GLN A 67 17.77 16.22 1.92
CA GLN A 67 17.46 16.05 0.52
C GLN A 67 18.13 14.77 -0.02
N ALA A 68 17.35 13.90 -0.64
CA ALA A 68 17.79 12.62 -1.16
C ALA A 68 17.41 12.43 -2.62
N LYS A 69 18.18 11.62 -3.33
CA LYS A 69 17.99 11.27 -4.74
C LYS A 69 17.30 9.91 -4.87
N VAL A 70 16.41 9.82 -5.85
CA VAL A 70 15.72 8.59 -6.26
C VAL A 70 15.81 8.45 -7.78
N GLU A 71 15.91 7.21 -8.27
CA GLU A 71 16.04 6.89 -9.71
C GLU A 71 14.68 6.90 -10.46
N ILE A 72 13.75 7.77 -10.03
CA ILE A 72 12.48 8.06 -10.73
C ILE A 72 12.33 9.57 -10.84
N SER A 73 11.92 10.07 -12.01
CA SER A 73 11.89 11.51 -12.29
C SER A 73 10.88 12.25 -11.42
N SER A 74 9.69 11.66 -11.25
CA SER A 74 8.59 12.25 -10.49
C SER A 74 7.57 11.19 -10.07
N ALA A 75 7.02 11.33 -8.87
CA ALA A 75 5.90 10.52 -8.38
C ALA A 75 5.16 11.28 -7.26
N ASP A 76 3.83 11.32 -7.34
CA ASP A 76 3.02 12.07 -6.38
C ASP A 76 3.05 11.46 -4.98
N THR A 77 3.10 10.13 -4.90
CA THR A 77 3.15 9.39 -3.64
C THR A 77 3.89 8.08 -3.84
N VAL A 78 4.96 7.87 -3.08
CA VAL A 78 5.65 6.58 -2.95
C VAL A 78 5.77 6.21 -1.49
N TYR A 79 5.77 4.90 -1.21
CA TYR A 79 6.05 4.42 0.13
C TYR A 79 7.56 4.29 0.34
N PHE A 80 8.10 4.99 1.33
CA PHE A 80 9.49 4.85 1.75
C PHE A 80 9.61 3.92 2.95
N SER A 81 10.57 3.00 2.85
CA SER A 81 11.03 2.18 3.97
C SER A 81 12.52 2.46 4.21
N PRO A 82 12.93 2.81 5.44
CA PRO A 82 14.35 2.90 5.77
C PRO A 82 15.04 1.54 5.57
N VAL A 83 16.35 1.54 5.31
CA VAL A 83 17.12 0.29 5.30
C VAL A 83 17.03 -0.34 6.68
N ASP A 84 16.76 -1.65 6.72
CA ASP A 84 16.51 -2.42 7.93
C ASP A 84 17.66 -2.22 8.95
N PRO A 85 17.38 -1.77 10.19
CA PRO A 85 18.40 -1.51 11.23
C PRO A 85 19.24 -2.74 11.61
N ILE A 86 18.87 -3.94 11.14
CA ILE A 86 19.66 -5.16 11.28
C ILE A 86 20.95 -5.09 10.46
N GLN A 87 21.04 -4.21 9.45
CA GLN A 87 22.30 -3.82 8.78
C GLN A 87 23.00 -2.68 9.56
N THR A 88 23.25 -2.97 10.84
CA THR A 88 24.28 -2.57 11.82
C THR A 88 25.23 -1.36 11.65
N GLU A 89 25.11 -0.45 10.69
CA GLU A 89 26.09 0.65 10.53
C GLU A 89 25.51 2.06 10.52
N LYS A 90 24.19 2.23 10.51
CA LYS A 90 23.57 3.56 10.54
C LYS A 90 23.18 3.98 11.94
N SER A 91 23.95 4.91 12.46
CA SER A 91 23.73 5.66 13.70
C SER A 91 22.65 6.76 13.58
N ILE A 92 21.67 6.59 12.68
CA ILE A 92 20.56 7.54 12.49
C ILE A 92 19.23 6.80 12.44
N VAL A 93 18.19 7.45 12.95
CA VAL A 93 16.83 6.93 12.99
C VAL A 93 16.02 7.59 11.87
N MET A 94 15.25 6.77 11.15
CA MET A 94 14.34 7.20 10.10
C MET A 94 13.05 6.40 10.23
N SER A 95 11.91 7.03 9.95
CA SER A 95 10.61 6.35 9.96
C SER A 95 10.15 6.04 8.54
N PRO A 96 9.44 4.92 8.32
CA PRO A 96 8.69 4.72 7.10
C PRO A 96 7.70 5.88 6.89
N SER A 97 7.54 6.31 5.64
CA SER A 97 6.74 7.50 5.33
C SER A 97 6.27 7.49 3.87
N LEU A 98 5.29 8.33 3.57
CA LEU A 98 4.89 8.62 2.19
C LEU A 98 5.69 9.82 1.70
N LEU A 99 6.31 9.68 0.52
CA LEU A 99 7.15 10.72 -0.07
C LEU A 99 6.60 11.19 -1.40
N HIS A 100 6.89 12.46 -1.70
CA HIS A 100 6.70 13.04 -3.01
C HIS A 100 8.06 13.14 -3.70
N ILE A 101 8.15 12.67 -4.95
CA ILE A 101 9.37 12.76 -5.74
C ILE A 101 9.17 13.79 -6.84
N ASN A 102 10.08 14.76 -6.91
CA ASN A 102 10.11 15.76 -7.96
C ASN A 102 11.56 15.96 -8.44
N ASN A 103 11.76 15.96 -9.76
CA ASN A 103 13.07 16.08 -10.40
C ASN A 103 14.12 15.14 -9.78
N TYR A 104 13.78 13.86 -9.61
CA TYR A 104 14.65 12.84 -9.01
C TYR A 104 15.01 13.08 -7.53
N THR A 105 14.32 14.00 -6.84
CA THR A 105 14.61 14.36 -5.46
C THR A 105 13.40 14.22 -4.54
N THR A 106 13.69 13.95 -3.27
CA THR A 106 12.72 13.91 -2.16
C THR A 106 13.38 14.47 -0.90
N TYR A 107 12.57 14.76 0.12
CA TYR A 107 13.02 15.16 1.44
C TYR A 107 12.66 14.08 2.47
N LEU A 108 13.59 13.80 3.38
CA LEU A 108 13.47 12.80 4.44
C LEU A 108 13.77 13.46 5.78
N GLU A 109 13.02 13.13 6.82
CA GLU A 109 13.40 13.47 8.18
C GLU A 109 14.30 12.36 8.74
N VAL A 110 15.45 12.75 9.27
CA VAL A 110 16.38 11.87 9.96
C VAL A 110 16.63 12.40 11.36
N TYR A 111 16.74 11.50 12.34
CA TYR A 111 17.06 11.86 13.72
C TYR A 111 18.41 11.28 14.11
N ASN A 112 19.27 12.10 14.72
CA ASN A 112 20.52 11.63 15.31
C ASN A 112 20.32 11.35 16.82
N PRO A 113 20.29 10.07 17.24
CA PRO A 113 20.12 9.72 18.65
C PRO A 113 21.39 9.90 19.48
N HIS A 114 22.52 10.31 18.90
CA HIS A 114 23.79 10.44 19.60
C HIS A 114 24.01 11.83 20.18
N ASP A 115 24.98 11.92 21.10
CA ASP A 115 25.44 13.16 21.72
C ASP A 115 26.58 13.84 20.93
N TYR A 116 26.89 13.34 19.73
CA TYR A 116 27.84 13.93 18.79
C TYR A 116 27.21 14.12 17.41
N THR A 117 27.76 15.03 16.61
CA THR A 117 27.34 15.24 15.21
C THR A 117 27.62 13.99 14.38
N TYR A 118 26.58 13.40 13.82
CA TYR A 118 26.74 12.28 12.88
C TYR A 118 26.98 12.81 11.47
N ILE A 119 27.96 12.24 10.78
CA ILE A 119 28.28 12.59 9.39
C ILE A 119 27.74 11.48 8.50
N LEU A 120 26.71 11.81 7.72
CA LEU A 120 26.14 10.92 6.71
C LEU A 120 26.88 11.15 5.39
N PRO A 121 27.66 10.16 4.89
CA PRO A 121 28.40 10.32 3.64
C PRO A 121 27.47 10.51 2.43
N MET A 122 28.00 11.12 1.38
CA MET A 122 27.33 11.20 0.07
C MET A 122 27.08 9.80 -0.51
N ASN A 123 26.01 9.63 -1.29
CA ASN A 123 25.59 8.37 -1.92
C ASN A 123 25.28 7.23 -0.93
N THR A 124 25.10 7.55 0.35
CA THR A 124 24.63 6.56 1.34
C THR A 124 23.20 6.19 1.01
N VAL A 125 22.94 4.90 0.77
CA VAL A 125 21.58 4.38 0.61
C VAL A 125 20.86 4.56 1.95
N LEU A 126 19.82 5.37 2.03
CA LEU A 126 19.06 5.70 3.24
C LEU A 126 17.90 4.72 3.47
N GLY A 127 17.27 4.31 2.39
CA GLY A 127 16.16 3.38 2.36
C GLY A 127 15.77 3.07 0.93
N ARG A 128 14.56 2.55 0.76
CA ARG A 128 13.99 2.22 -0.54
C ARG A 128 12.62 2.84 -0.65
N VAL A 129 12.27 3.32 -1.84
CA VAL A 129 10.89 3.64 -2.18
C VAL A 129 10.30 2.51 -3.00
N THR A 130 9.05 2.18 -2.71
CA THR A 130 8.22 1.33 -3.55
C THR A 130 7.28 2.23 -4.31
N HIS A 131 7.49 2.32 -5.63
CA HIS A 131 6.55 2.93 -6.54
C HIS A 131 5.66 1.83 -7.12
N THR A 132 4.37 1.93 -6.85
CA THR A 132 3.36 1.12 -7.53
C THR A 132 2.87 1.93 -8.72
N PRO A 133 3.39 1.71 -9.95
CA PRO A 133 2.70 2.26 -11.11
C PRO A 133 1.28 1.71 -11.04
N TYR A 134 0.28 2.60 -11.03
CA TYR A 134 -1.11 2.19 -10.98
C TYR A 134 -1.46 1.39 -12.24
N GLU A 135 -1.26 0.07 -12.21
CA GLU A 135 -2.03 -0.87 -13.00
C GLU A 135 -3.01 -1.57 -12.03
N MET A 136 -4.17 -0.95 -11.85
CA MET A 136 -5.30 -1.66 -11.25
C MET A 136 -5.80 -2.67 -12.26
N HIS A 137 -5.45 -3.94 -12.08
CA HIS A 137 -6.13 -5.03 -12.78
C HIS A 137 -7.41 -5.38 -12.02
N SER A 138 -8.55 -5.19 -12.69
CA SER A 138 -9.89 -5.52 -12.20
C SER A 138 -9.97 -7.00 -11.80
N CYS A 139 -10.41 -7.28 -10.58
CA CYS A 139 -10.74 -8.63 -10.15
C CYS A 139 -12.11 -9.01 -10.72
N PHE A 140 -12.14 -9.91 -11.71
CA PHE A 140 -13.39 -10.51 -12.18
C PHE A 140 -13.83 -11.59 -11.20
N LEU A 141 -14.96 -11.35 -10.53
CA LEU A 141 -15.70 -12.42 -9.87
C LEU A 141 -16.37 -13.26 -10.96
N PHE A 142 -15.74 -14.37 -11.34
CA PHE A 142 -16.43 -15.42 -12.09
C PHE A 142 -17.17 -16.31 -11.10
N ASP A 143 -18.48 -16.29 -11.18
CA ASP A 143 -19.34 -17.20 -10.45
C ASP A 143 -19.26 -18.58 -11.14
N THR A 144 -18.27 -19.39 -10.78
CA THR A 144 -18.23 -20.80 -11.23
C THR A 144 -19.20 -21.63 -10.38
N PHE A 145 -20.50 -21.51 -10.65
CA PHE A 145 -21.42 -22.58 -10.33
C PHE A 145 -21.08 -23.76 -11.23
N ARG A 146 -20.30 -24.71 -10.68
CA ARG A 146 -20.24 -26.06 -11.23
C ARG A 146 -21.65 -26.64 -11.13
N GLU A 147 -22.29 -26.78 -12.28
CA GLU A 147 -23.38 -27.73 -12.47
C GLU A 147 -22.87 -29.13 -12.09
N THR A 148 -23.21 -29.57 -10.88
CA THR A 148 -23.34 -31.00 -10.61
C THR A 148 -24.78 -31.25 -10.23
N SER A 149 -25.49 -31.79 -11.21
CA SER A 149 -26.79 -32.44 -11.17
C SER A 149 -27.15 -33.10 -9.83
N SER A 150 -28.26 -32.68 -9.23
CA SER A 150 -29.29 -33.60 -8.71
C SER A 150 -30.56 -32.83 -8.28
N LEU A 151 -31.63 -33.04 -9.05
CA LEU A 151 -33.06 -33.06 -8.68
C LEU A 151 -33.48 -32.43 -7.33
N SER A 152 -33.96 -31.19 -7.37
CA SER A 152 -35.23 -30.73 -6.77
C SER A 152 -35.39 -29.22 -6.98
N PRO A 153 -36.62 -28.68 -7.17
CA PRO A 153 -36.82 -27.25 -7.30
C PRO A 153 -36.80 -26.64 -5.89
N GLN A 154 -35.67 -26.05 -5.49
CA GLN A 154 -35.60 -25.27 -4.27
C GLN A 154 -35.46 -23.78 -4.60
N HIS A 155 -36.49 -23.05 -4.19
CA HIS A 155 -36.64 -21.61 -4.13
C HIS A 155 -35.37 -20.80 -4.40
N HIS A 156 -35.40 -20.03 -5.49
CA HIS A 156 -34.48 -18.92 -5.71
C HIS A 156 -34.62 -17.92 -4.55
N ILE A 157 -33.68 -17.94 -3.60
CA ILE A 157 -33.44 -16.80 -2.73
C ILE A 157 -32.44 -15.92 -3.47
N PHE A 158 -32.97 -15.03 -4.30
CA PHE A 158 -32.23 -13.85 -4.75
C PHE A 158 -32.03 -12.97 -3.52
N ASN A 159 -30.83 -12.96 -2.95
CA ASN A 159 -30.44 -11.85 -2.09
C ASN A 159 -30.02 -10.70 -3.00
N THR A 160 -31.01 -9.98 -3.53
CA THR A 160 -30.81 -8.64 -4.06
C THR A 160 -30.40 -7.76 -2.89
N ILE A 161 -29.17 -7.27 -2.87
CA ILE A 161 -28.79 -6.20 -1.96
C ILE A 161 -29.33 -4.91 -2.56
N GLU A 162 -30.58 -4.57 -2.23
CA GLU A 162 -31.11 -3.22 -2.47
C GLU A 162 -30.52 -2.29 -1.41
N VAL A 163 -29.68 -1.35 -1.84
CA VAL A 163 -29.24 -0.24 -0.99
C VAL A 163 -30.23 0.90 -1.19
N GLU A 164 -31.04 1.12 -0.16
CA GLU A 164 -32.01 2.21 -0.05
C GLU A 164 -31.29 3.56 -0.17
N THR A 165 -31.58 4.32 -1.23
CA THR A 165 -31.16 5.72 -1.35
C THR A 165 -32.24 6.60 -0.73
N LYS A 166 -31.96 7.18 0.44
CA LYS A 166 -32.79 8.28 0.95
C LYS A 166 -32.54 9.54 0.12
N PRO A 167 -33.56 10.17 -0.48
CA PRO A 167 -33.41 11.51 -1.01
C PRO A 167 -33.51 12.52 0.14
N SER A 168 -32.45 13.30 0.41
CA SER A 168 -32.60 14.49 1.25
C SER A 168 -33.01 15.69 0.39
N ALA A 169 -34.29 16.01 0.55
CA ALA A 169 -35.04 17.22 0.22
C ALA A 169 -34.25 18.44 -0.29
N THR A 170 -34.72 18.94 -1.43
CA THR A 170 -34.82 20.37 -1.73
C THR A 170 -35.58 21.09 -0.61
N SER A 171 -35.03 22.19 -0.12
CA SER A 171 -35.80 23.23 0.58
C SER A 171 -35.48 24.59 -0.05
N ASN A 172 -36.52 25.12 -0.71
CA ASN A 172 -36.86 26.49 -1.14
C ASN A 172 -35.80 27.60 -1.09
#